data_AF-A0A7S2KUL9-F1
#
_entry.id   AF-A0A7S2KUL9-F1
#
_cell.length_a   1.000
_cell.length_b   1.000
_cell.length_c   1.000
_cell.angle_alpha   90.00
_cell.angle_beta   90.00
_cell.angle_gamma   90.00
#
_symmetry.space_group_name_H-M   'P 1'
#
loop_
_entity.id
_entity.type
_entity.pdbx_description
1 polymer ?
#
loop_
_entity_poly.entity_id
_entity_poly.type
_entity_poly.pdbx_seq_one_letter_code
_entity_poly.pdbx_strand_id
1 'polypeptide(L)'
;YKRFVRDFMHYGDNIFCTAGKIVRALEEEAVKAGGTSFSAMHVRRGDFQYKKVKITAEDWYENTKDIFTDPKEIIYIATDEKDHKFFEPLAKHYNLRFLNDFKEIANLEEIDPNLFGMIDTVIASRGRLFVGTWFSTFTGYINRMRGYNGMSGTTSYYSTPDRKYNTHKWVDPSNILIAREWPTSWVGIDGDIAVRSETDM
;
A
#
# COMPACT_ATOMS: atom_id res chain seq x y z
N TYR A 1 21.09 -15.15 3.71
CA TYR A 1 20.59 -14.74 2.37
C TYR A 1 19.24 -14.02 2.43
N LYS A 2 18.28 -14.43 3.28
CA LYS A 2 16.93 -13.81 3.39
C LYS A 2 16.94 -12.28 3.54
N ARG A 3 17.91 -11.73 4.28
CA ARG A 3 18.01 -10.29 4.58
C ARG A 3 18.56 -9.42 3.46
N PHE A 4 19.12 -9.98 2.38
CA PHE A 4 19.88 -9.19 1.40
C PHE A 4 19.10 -7.98 0.86
N VAL A 5 17.84 -8.18 0.46
CA VAL A 5 17.02 -7.09 -0.05
C VAL A 5 16.74 -6.04 1.04
N ARG A 6 16.41 -6.47 2.26
CA ARG A 6 16.15 -5.55 3.36
C ARG A 6 17.39 -4.75 3.75
N ASP A 7 18.56 -5.39 3.81
CA ASP A 7 19.78 -4.80 4.35
C ASP A 7 20.53 -3.95 3.34
N PHE A 8 20.33 -4.18 2.03
CA PHE A 8 21.16 -3.57 0.99
C PHE A 8 20.37 -2.87 -0.13
N MET A 9 19.06 -3.06 -0.25
CA MET A 9 18.25 -2.35 -1.25
C MET A 9 17.38 -1.29 -0.59
N HIS A 10 17.84 -0.04 -0.67
CA HIS A 10 17.12 1.12 -0.15
C HIS A 10 16.88 2.13 -1.26
N TYR A 11 15.73 2.81 -1.19
CA TYR A 11 15.54 4.03 -1.96
C TYR A 11 16.47 5.13 -1.44
N GLY A 12 16.82 6.07 -2.32
CA GLY A 12 17.63 7.23 -1.96
C GLY A 12 16.93 8.12 -0.94
N ASP A 13 17.72 8.86 -0.16
CA ASP A 13 17.21 9.75 0.90
C ASP A 13 16.21 10.78 0.39
N ASN A 14 16.34 11.23 -0.85
CA ASN A 14 15.40 12.16 -1.48
C ASN A 14 13.98 11.56 -1.57
N ILE A 15 13.84 10.27 -1.86
CA ILE A 15 12.56 9.57 -1.91
C ILE A 15 11.95 9.50 -0.51
N PHE A 16 12.72 9.06 0.49
CA PHE A 16 12.24 8.96 1.87
C PHE A 16 11.93 10.32 2.49
N CYS A 17 12.75 11.35 2.24
CA CYS A 17 12.50 12.71 2.70
C CYS A 17 11.22 13.27 2.09
N THR A 18 11.01 13.08 0.78
CA THR A 18 9.80 13.55 0.08
C THR A 18 8.56 12.83 0.60
N ALA A 19 8.61 11.50 0.68
CA ALA A 19 7.52 10.69 1.24
C ALA A 19 7.24 11.04 2.70
N GLY A 20 8.27 11.31 3.51
CA GLY A 20 8.15 11.66 4.92
C GLY A 20 7.38 12.97 5.14
N LYS A 21 7.60 13.98 4.29
CA LYS A 21 6.80 15.22 4.31
C LYS A 21 5.31 14.94 4.07
N ILE A 22 5.01 14.06 3.10
CA ILE A 22 3.64 13.70 2.71
C ILE A 22 2.96 12.85 3.79
N VAL A 23 3.66 11.84 4.32
CA VAL A 23 3.17 11.00 5.43
C VAL A 23 2.82 11.86 6.63
N ARG A 24 3.68 12.79 7.01
CA ARG A 24 3.40 13.73 8.11
C ARG A 24 2.16 14.58 7.83
N ALA A 25 2.01 15.09 6.60
CA ALA A 25 0.84 15.88 6.22
C ALA A 25 -0.47 15.06 6.30
N LEU A 26 -0.44 13.80 5.83
CA LEU A 26 -1.55 12.87 5.92
C LEU A 26 -1.92 12.53 7.37
N GLU A 27 -0.93 12.28 8.23
CA GLU A 27 -1.13 12.02 9.66
C GLU A 27 -1.73 13.22 10.38
N GLU A 28 -1.20 14.43 10.14
CA GLU A 28 -1.74 15.67 10.71
C GLU A 28 -3.17 15.94 10.23
N GLU A 29 -3.48 15.65 8.97
CA GLU A 29 -4.83 15.78 8.43
C GLU A 29 -5.80 14.77 9.07
N ALA A 30 -5.40 13.50 9.17
CA ALA A 30 -6.20 12.46 9.80
C ALA A 30 -6.53 12.79 11.27
N VAL A 31 -5.54 13.28 12.03
CA VAL A 31 -5.74 13.73 13.41
C VAL A 31 -6.71 14.90 13.49
N LYS A 32 -6.59 15.91 12.61
CA LYS A 32 -7.52 17.06 12.56
C LYS A 32 -8.95 16.62 12.20
N ALA A 33 -9.10 15.58 11.39
CA ALA A 33 -10.40 15.00 11.03
C ALA A 33 -11.03 14.17 12.16
N GLY A 34 -10.31 13.93 13.27
CA GLY A 34 -10.75 13.10 14.40
C GLY A 34 -10.38 11.62 14.28
N GLY A 35 -9.61 11.25 13.25
CA GLY A 35 -9.04 9.92 13.08
C GLY A 35 -7.70 9.75 13.80
N THR A 36 -7.18 8.52 13.82
CA THR A 36 -5.89 8.18 14.45
C THR A 36 -4.73 8.19 13.45
N SER A 37 -5.00 7.88 12.19
CA SER A 37 -4.03 7.84 11.08
C SER A 37 -4.79 7.75 9.74
N PHE A 38 -4.06 7.79 8.63
CA PHE A 38 -4.61 7.58 7.29
C PHE A 38 -4.54 6.11 6.88
N SER A 39 -5.35 5.70 5.91
CA SER A 39 -5.22 4.42 5.21
C SER A 39 -4.72 4.61 3.79
N ALA A 40 -4.31 3.52 3.14
CA ALA A 40 -3.82 3.58 1.77
C ALA A 40 -4.46 2.53 0.87
N MET A 41 -4.63 2.87 -0.41
CA MET A 41 -4.92 1.93 -1.48
C MET A 41 -3.86 2.02 -2.57
N HIS A 42 -3.59 0.88 -3.20
CA HIS A 42 -2.90 0.85 -4.48
C HIS A 42 -3.81 0.27 -5.57
N VAL A 43 -4.22 1.13 -6.48
CA VAL A 43 -5.16 0.83 -7.58
C VAL A 43 -4.40 0.81 -8.90
N ARG A 44 -4.18 -0.39 -9.46
CA ARG A 44 -3.44 -0.59 -10.73
C ARG A 44 -4.41 -0.84 -11.88
N ARG A 45 -4.44 0.05 -12.87
CA ARG A 45 -5.42 0.01 -13.97
C ARG A 45 -4.86 0.10 -15.38
N GLY A 46 -3.80 0.87 -15.64
CA GLY A 46 -3.32 1.27 -16.97
C GLY A 46 -3.04 0.11 -17.95
N ASP A 47 -1.78 -0.17 -18.26
CA ASP A 47 -1.38 -1.29 -19.14
C ASP A 47 -1.51 -2.68 -18.47
N PHE A 48 -2.19 -2.77 -17.32
CA PHE A 48 -2.22 -3.99 -16.53
C PHE A 48 -2.85 -5.15 -17.32
N GLN A 49 -2.10 -6.23 -17.48
CA GLN A 49 -2.48 -7.36 -18.36
C GLN A 49 -3.62 -8.22 -17.80
N TYR A 50 -3.81 -8.22 -16.47
CA TYR A 50 -4.80 -9.07 -15.81
C TYR A 50 -6.17 -8.38 -15.73
N LYS A 51 -6.97 -8.49 -16.80
CA LYS A 51 -8.29 -7.85 -16.90
C LYS A 51 -9.23 -8.20 -15.74
N LYS A 52 -9.15 -9.41 -15.19
CA LYS A 52 -10.03 -9.89 -14.09
C LYS A 52 -9.91 -9.08 -12.79
N VAL A 53 -8.78 -8.40 -12.58
CA VAL A 53 -8.52 -7.61 -11.38
C VAL A 53 -8.64 -6.10 -11.64
N LYS A 54 -8.96 -5.69 -12.87
CA LYS A 54 -9.39 -4.32 -13.20
C LYS A 54 -10.88 -4.17 -12.88
N ILE A 55 -11.19 -4.08 -11.60
CA ILE A 55 -12.56 -3.92 -11.11
C ILE A 55 -13.01 -2.45 -11.20
N THR A 56 -14.31 -2.20 -11.10
CA THR A 56 -14.88 -0.84 -11.07
C THR A 56 -14.58 -0.15 -9.74
N ALA A 57 -14.78 1.17 -9.66
CA ALA A 57 -14.59 1.88 -8.39
C ALA A 57 -15.70 1.56 -7.38
N GLU A 58 -16.90 1.26 -7.86
CA GLU A 58 -17.99 0.68 -7.08
C GLU A 58 -17.57 -0.66 -6.49
N ASP A 59 -16.94 -1.55 -7.27
CA ASP A 59 -16.42 -2.81 -6.74
C ASP A 59 -15.31 -2.59 -5.71
N TRP A 60 -14.43 -1.60 -5.91
CA TRP A 60 -13.43 -1.22 -4.90
C TRP A 60 -14.10 -0.84 -3.57
N TYR A 61 -15.13 0.00 -3.62
CA TYR A 61 -15.91 0.37 -2.44
C TYR A 61 -16.59 -0.86 -1.82
N GLU A 62 -17.38 -1.60 -2.59
CA GLU A 62 -18.14 -2.75 -2.11
C GLU A 62 -17.25 -3.83 -1.48
N ASN A 63 -16.05 -4.06 -2.04
CA ASN A 63 -15.12 -5.07 -1.54
C ASN A 63 -14.35 -4.63 -0.29
N THR A 64 -14.34 -3.33 0.05
CA THR A 64 -13.50 -2.76 1.12
C THR A 64 -14.25 -1.95 2.19
N LYS A 65 -15.54 -1.66 1.99
CA LYS A 65 -16.35 -0.85 2.93
C LYS A 65 -16.49 -1.42 4.34
N ASP A 66 -16.32 -2.73 4.50
CA ASP A 66 -16.34 -3.43 5.80
C ASP A 66 -15.05 -3.23 6.61
N ILE A 67 -13.95 -2.81 5.97
CA ILE A 67 -12.66 -2.56 6.65
C ILE A 67 -12.33 -1.07 6.79
N PHE A 68 -12.83 -0.23 5.87
CA PHE A 68 -12.79 1.23 5.99
C PHE A 68 -14.09 1.73 6.62
N THR A 69 -14.17 1.61 7.94
CA THR A 69 -15.39 1.84 8.72
C THR A 69 -15.64 3.30 9.07
N ASP A 70 -14.63 4.16 8.97
CA ASP A 70 -14.78 5.60 9.22
C ASP A 70 -15.12 6.33 7.91
N PRO A 71 -16.31 6.94 7.78
CA PRO A 71 -16.69 7.69 6.58
C PRO A 71 -15.88 8.99 6.39
N LYS A 72 -15.07 9.40 7.36
CA LYS A 72 -14.14 10.54 7.23
C LYS A 72 -12.70 10.10 7.04
N GLU A 73 -12.47 8.81 6.85
CA GLU A 73 -11.13 8.27 6.70
C GLU A 73 -10.37 8.93 5.53
N ILE A 74 -9.16 9.39 5.83
CA ILE A 74 -8.22 9.84 4.81
C ILE A 74 -7.63 8.60 4.14
N ILE A 75 -7.84 8.45 2.84
CA ILE A 75 -7.29 7.34 2.05
C ILE A 75 -6.32 7.89 1.01
N TYR A 76 -5.03 7.58 1.16
CA TYR A 76 -4.03 7.83 0.14
C TYR A 76 -4.16 6.82 -1.00
N ILE A 77 -4.27 7.30 -2.24
CA ILE A 77 -4.41 6.48 -3.43
C ILE A 77 -3.12 6.55 -4.26
N ALA A 78 -2.36 5.45 -4.23
CA ALA A 78 -1.31 5.19 -5.21
C ALA A 78 -1.93 4.58 -6.46
N THR A 79 -1.83 5.23 -7.62
CA THR A 79 -2.51 4.79 -8.83
C THR A 79 -1.79 5.24 -10.10
N ASP A 80 -1.93 4.46 -11.16
CA ASP A 80 -1.53 4.82 -12.52
C ASP A 80 -2.72 5.28 -13.40
N GLU A 81 -3.93 5.31 -12.83
CA GLU A 81 -5.13 5.86 -13.45
C GLU A 81 -5.03 7.39 -13.54
N LYS A 82 -5.15 7.92 -14.76
CA LYS A 82 -5.05 9.36 -15.04
C LYS A 82 -6.39 10.07 -14.94
N ASP A 83 -7.49 9.36 -15.17
CA ASP A 83 -8.83 9.94 -15.05
C ASP A 83 -9.33 9.80 -13.61
N HIS A 84 -9.21 10.88 -12.83
CA HIS A 84 -9.64 10.91 -11.44
C HIS A 84 -11.16 10.71 -11.28
N LYS A 85 -11.96 10.87 -12.35
CA LYS A 85 -13.41 10.56 -12.31
C LYS A 85 -13.67 9.10 -11.98
N PHE A 86 -12.72 8.22 -12.29
CA PHE A 86 -12.79 6.82 -11.86
C PHE A 86 -13.02 6.70 -10.35
N PHE A 87 -12.43 7.58 -9.53
CA PHE A 87 -12.50 7.49 -8.07
C PHE A 87 -13.73 8.17 -7.46
N GLU A 88 -14.60 8.81 -8.26
CA GLU A 88 -15.82 9.48 -7.75
C GLU A 88 -16.70 8.59 -6.87
N PRO A 89 -16.94 7.29 -7.19
CA PRO A 89 -17.71 6.41 -6.31
C PRO A 89 -17.08 6.26 -4.92
N LEU A 90 -15.75 6.14 -4.81
CA LEU A 90 -15.04 6.07 -3.54
C LEU A 90 -15.06 7.42 -2.80
N ALA A 91 -14.91 8.54 -3.52
CA ALA A 91 -14.90 9.89 -2.97
C ALA A 91 -16.25 10.30 -2.33
N LYS A 92 -17.35 9.59 -2.64
CA LYS A 92 -18.64 9.77 -1.95
C LYS A 92 -18.62 9.28 -0.50
N HIS A 93 -17.67 8.42 -0.16
CA HIS A 93 -17.61 7.72 1.12
C HIS A 93 -16.36 8.05 1.94
N TYR A 94 -15.27 8.49 1.29
CA TYR A 94 -13.97 8.71 1.92
C TYR A 94 -13.29 9.99 1.43
N ASN A 95 -12.34 10.48 2.21
CA ASN A 95 -11.51 11.62 1.84
C ASN A 95 -10.26 11.13 1.09
N LEU A 96 -10.30 11.16 -0.24
CA LEU A 96 -9.19 10.66 -1.06
C LEU A 96 -8.06 11.68 -1.16
N ARG A 97 -6.83 11.18 -1.15
CA ARG A 97 -5.61 11.97 -1.38
C ARG A 97 -4.73 11.27 -2.41
N PHE A 98 -4.13 12.05 -3.29
CA PHE A 98 -3.21 11.60 -4.34
C PHE A 98 -1.87 12.30 -4.20
N LEU A 99 -0.83 11.76 -4.82
CA LEU A 99 0.52 12.34 -4.78
C LEU A 99 0.52 13.84 -5.14
N ASN A 100 -0.22 14.22 -6.19
CA ASN A 100 -0.29 15.59 -6.68
C ASN A 100 -0.93 16.59 -5.70
N ASP A 101 -1.72 16.13 -4.73
CA ASP A 101 -2.32 16.99 -3.70
C ASP A 101 -1.24 17.58 -2.76
N PHE A 102 -0.04 16.98 -2.78
CA PHE A 102 1.09 17.39 -1.95
C PHE A 102 2.23 18.05 -2.75
N LYS A 103 1.97 18.46 -3.99
CA LYS A 103 2.99 19.04 -4.89
C LYS A 103 3.81 20.17 -4.24
N GLU A 104 3.15 21.04 -3.47
CA GLU A 104 3.76 22.22 -2.85
C GLU A 104 4.54 21.84 -1.59
N ILE A 105 3.92 21.10 -0.66
CA ILE A 105 4.58 20.73 0.60
C ILE A 105 5.78 19.80 0.39
N ALA A 106 5.75 18.98 -0.65
CA ALA A 106 6.79 18.00 -0.96
C ALA A 106 7.78 18.49 -2.02
N ASN A 107 7.63 19.72 -2.56
CA ASN A 107 8.41 20.25 -3.68
C ASN A 107 8.49 19.27 -4.87
N LEU A 108 7.36 18.68 -5.28
CA LEU A 108 7.38 17.63 -6.32
C LEU A 108 7.89 18.13 -7.68
N GLU A 109 7.87 19.45 -7.93
CA GLU A 109 8.43 20.07 -9.13
C GLU A 109 9.96 19.92 -9.23
N GLU A 110 10.65 19.75 -8.09
CA GLU A 110 12.11 19.55 -8.01
C GLU A 110 12.51 18.07 -8.07
N ILE A 111 11.53 17.16 -8.10
CA ILE A 111 11.74 15.72 -8.06
C ILE A 111 11.52 15.14 -9.46
N ASP A 112 12.44 14.27 -9.91
CA ASP A 112 12.26 13.52 -11.14
C ASP A 112 10.97 12.68 -11.07
N PRO A 113 9.99 12.89 -11.99
CA PRO A 113 8.76 12.13 -12.02
C PRO A 113 8.94 10.60 -12.10
N ASN A 114 10.09 10.11 -12.58
CA ASN A 114 10.41 8.68 -12.56
C ASN A 114 10.55 8.10 -11.15
N LEU A 115 10.71 8.95 -10.13
CA LEU A 115 10.78 8.56 -8.72
C LEU A 115 9.42 8.56 -8.03
N PHE A 116 8.36 9.08 -8.66
CA PHE A 116 7.03 9.21 -8.04
C PHE A 116 6.47 7.87 -7.61
N GLY A 117 6.65 6.82 -8.43
CA GLY A 117 6.26 5.47 -8.04
C GLY A 117 6.98 4.96 -6.79
N MET A 118 8.24 5.35 -6.56
CA MET A 118 8.99 4.97 -5.36
C MET A 118 8.54 5.78 -4.13
N ILE A 119 8.14 7.04 -4.35
CA ILE A 119 7.55 7.88 -3.30
C ILE A 119 6.18 7.31 -2.89
N ASP A 120 5.34 6.93 -3.85
CA ASP A 120 4.05 6.28 -3.64
C ASP A 120 4.19 5.00 -2.80
N THR A 121 5.17 4.14 -3.09
CA THR A 121 5.35 2.90 -2.33
C THR A 121 5.70 3.18 -0.87
N VAL A 122 6.54 4.19 -0.60
CA VAL A 122 6.86 4.59 0.78
C VAL A 122 5.61 5.14 1.48
N ILE A 123 4.87 6.08 0.87
CA ILE A 123 3.67 6.67 1.48
C ILE A 123 2.62 5.59 1.76
N ALA A 124 2.28 4.78 0.76
CA ALA A 124 1.25 3.74 0.89
C ALA A 124 1.64 2.68 1.94
N SER A 125 2.94 2.43 2.14
CA SER A 125 3.40 1.50 3.17
C SER A 125 3.16 1.98 4.61
N ARG A 126 2.84 3.26 4.82
CA ARG A 126 2.68 3.85 6.17
C ARG A 126 1.23 3.92 6.66
N GLY A 127 0.24 3.71 5.78
CA GLY A 127 -1.17 3.77 6.18
C GLY A 127 -1.56 2.70 7.20
N ARG A 128 -2.44 3.02 8.16
CA ARG A 128 -2.88 2.08 9.21
C ARG A 128 -3.43 0.78 8.63
N LEU A 129 -4.19 0.87 7.54
CA LEU A 129 -4.63 -0.23 6.70
C LEU A 129 -4.15 0.02 5.27
N PHE A 130 -3.89 -1.07 4.56
CA PHE A 130 -3.53 -1.02 3.15
C PHE A 130 -4.37 -1.99 2.33
N VAL A 131 -4.92 -1.55 1.20
CA VAL A 131 -5.58 -2.42 0.21
C VAL A 131 -4.87 -2.31 -1.13
N GLY A 132 -4.33 -3.42 -1.61
CA GLY A 132 -3.64 -3.47 -2.90
C GLY A 132 -4.38 -4.19 -4.00
N THR A 133 -3.87 -4.02 -5.22
CA THR A 133 -4.31 -4.79 -6.40
C THR A 133 -3.58 -6.13 -6.47
N TRP A 134 -4.32 -7.23 -6.62
CA TRP A 134 -3.78 -8.59 -6.80
C TRP A 134 -2.99 -8.69 -8.12
N PHE A 135 -1.93 -9.53 -8.18
CA PHE A 135 -0.95 -9.62 -9.28
C PHE A 135 -0.08 -8.38 -9.55
N SER A 136 -0.16 -7.33 -8.72
CA SER A 136 0.74 -6.20 -8.87
C SER A 136 2.00 -6.39 -8.04
N THR A 137 3.15 -6.37 -8.71
CA THR A 137 4.47 -6.33 -8.06
C THR A 137 4.67 -5.04 -7.26
N PHE A 138 4.03 -3.94 -7.67
CA PHE A 138 4.00 -2.67 -6.94
C PHE A 138 3.28 -2.83 -5.59
N THR A 139 2.09 -3.45 -5.59
CA THR A 139 1.39 -3.87 -4.35
C THR A 139 2.29 -4.77 -3.50
N GLY A 140 2.95 -5.75 -4.13
CA GLY A 140 3.82 -6.68 -3.42
C GLY A 140 4.93 -5.96 -2.65
N TYR A 141 5.60 -5.02 -3.33
CA TYR A 141 6.65 -4.23 -2.71
C TYR A 141 6.14 -3.32 -1.58
N ILE A 142 4.94 -2.74 -1.69
CA ILE A 142 4.32 -2.01 -0.56
C ILE A 142 4.14 -2.92 0.65
N ASN A 143 3.60 -4.13 0.47
CA ASN A 143 3.45 -5.09 1.56
C ASN A 143 4.79 -5.49 2.20
N ARG A 144 5.85 -5.63 1.39
CA ARG A 144 7.20 -5.86 1.89
C ARG A 144 7.69 -4.71 2.77
N MET A 145 7.53 -3.47 2.31
CA MET A 145 7.90 -2.28 3.08
C MET A 145 7.08 -2.16 4.38
N ARG A 146 5.79 -2.49 4.35
CA ARG A 146 4.95 -2.58 5.57
C ARG A 146 5.54 -3.56 6.58
N GLY A 147 5.90 -4.76 6.12
CA GLY A 147 6.54 -5.77 6.94
C GLY A 147 7.87 -5.32 7.55
N TYR A 148 8.73 -4.64 6.77
CA TYR A 148 9.97 -4.06 7.28
C TYR A 148 9.77 -2.98 8.34
N ASN A 149 8.63 -2.27 8.28
CA ASN A 149 8.22 -1.31 9.29
C ASN A 149 7.50 -1.95 10.51
N GLY A 150 7.50 -3.28 10.60
CA GLY A 150 6.87 -4.01 11.70
C GLY A 150 5.34 -4.03 11.66
N MET A 151 4.72 -3.69 10.52
CA MET A 151 3.27 -3.77 10.38
C MET A 151 2.81 -5.22 10.17
N SER A 152 1.79 -5.62 10.92
CA SER A 152 1.16 -6.95 10.79
C SER A 152 0.55 -7.17 9.41
N GLY A 153 0.69 -8.37 8.84
CA GLY A 153 0.03 -8.77 7.59
C GLY A 153 -1.49 -8.72 7.67
N THR A 154 -2.05 -8.74 8.88
CA THR A 154 -3.50 -8.56 9.16
C THR A 154 -4.02 -7.15 8.93
N THR A 155 -3.13 -6.19 8.64
CA THR A 155 -3.49 -4.80 8.26
C THR A 155 -3.37 -4.56 6.76
N SER A 156 -3.01 -5.59 6.00
CA SER A 156 -2.88 -5.56 4.55
C SER A 156 -3.96 -6.42 3.91
N TYR A 157 -4.56 -5.93 2.84
CA TYR A 157 -5.69 -6.57 2.17
C TYR A 157 -5.52 -6.47 0.65
N TYR A 158 -6.34 -7.24 -0.07
CA TYR A 158 -6.49 -7.11 -1.52
C TYR A 158 -7.93 -6.78 -1.88
N SER A 159 -8.12 -6.00 -2.95
CA SER A 159 -9.46 -5.65 -3.46
C SER A 159 -10.17 -6.80 -4.18
N THR A 160 -9.49 -7.92 -4.40
CA THR A 160 -10.02 -9.13 -5.02
C THR A 160 -10.66 -10.02 -3.93
N PRO A 161 -11.99 -10.23 -3.92
CA PRO A 161 -12.69 -10.84 -2.79
C PRO A 161 -12.17 -12.22 -2.35
N ASP A 162 -11.91 -13.14 -3.29
CA ASP A 162 -11.37 -14.48 -2.97
C ASP A 162 -9.92 -14.44 -2.44
N ARG A 163 -9.26 -13.29 -2.54
CA ARG A 163 -7.88 -13.04 -2.09
C ARG A 163 -7.79 -11.96 -1.03
N LYS A 164 -8.90 -11.46 -0.50
CA LYS A 164 -8.93 -10.30 0.40
C LYS A 164 -7.99 -10.43 1.60
N TYR A 165 -8.05 -11.57 2.29
CA TYR A 165 -7.33 -11.83 3.54
C TYR A 165 -6.00 -12.56 3.34
N ASN A 166 -5.41 -12.42 2.17
CA ASN A 166 -4.37 -13.33 1.75
C ASN A 166 -3.03 -13.13 2.49
N THR A 167 -2.73 -11.93 2.99
CA THR A 167 -1.58 -11.65 3.90
C THR A 167 -1.86 -12.03 5.36
N HIS A 168 -3.09 -12.38 5.73
CA HIS A 168 -3.47 -12.66 7.13
C HIS A 168 -3.09 -14.08 7.57
N LYS A 169 -2.58 -14.89 6.65
CA LYS A 169 -2.20 -16.29 6.92
C LYS A 169 -0.79 -16.53 6.40
N TRP A 170 0.00 -17.20 7.22
CA TRP A 170 1.27 -17.75 6.78
C TRP A 170 1.04 -18.82 5.72
N VAL A 171 1.74 -18.69 4.60
CA VAL A 171 1.81 -19.74 3.58
C VAL A 171 3.19 -19.65 2.96
N ASP A 172 3.86 -20.80 2.82
CA ASP A 172 5.14 -20.85 2.13
C ASP A 172 4.97 -20.43 0.66
N PRO A 173 5.99 -19.75 0.08
CA PRO A 173 6.00 -19.42 -1.33
C PRO A 173 5.70 -20.64 -2.20
N SER A 174 4.62 -20.56 -2.95
CA SER A 174 4.16 -21.60 -3.87
C SER A 174 3.61 -20.94 -5.13
N ASN A 175 3.66 -21.65 -6.27
CA ASN A 175 3.13 -21.30 -7.60
C ASN A 175 2.80 -19.81 -7.87
N ILE A 176 3.47 -19.22 -8.87
CA ILE A 176 3.34 -17.80 -9.28
C ILE A 176 3.80 -16.83 -8.16
N LEU A 177 5.11 -16.82 -7.92
CA LEU A 177 5.77 -16.01 -6.89
C LEU A 177 5.47 -14.51 -6.99
N ILE A 178 5.18 -14.01 -8.19
CA ILE A 178 4.93 -12.60 -8.49
C ILE A 178 3.50 -12.13 -8.19
N ALA A 179 2.60 -13.04 -7.81
CA ALA A 179 1.18 -12.72 -7.67
C ALA A 179 0.86 -11.81 -6.48
N ARG A 180 1.69 -11.92 -5.44
CA ARG A 180 1.55 -11.24 -4.15
C ARG A 180 2.91 -11.20 -3.47
N GLU A 181 2.98 -10.50 -2.34
CA GLU A 181 4.11 -10.66 -1.44
C GLU A 181 3.85 -11.80 -0.45
N TRP A 182 4.93 -12.37 0.08
CA TRP A 182 4.91 -13.51 0.98
C TRP A 182 5.41 -13.08 2.35
N PRO A 183 4.73 -13.45 3.45
CA PRO A 183 5.18 -13.12 4.81
C PRO A 183 6.61 -13.53 5.12
N THR A 184 7.14 -14.58 4.48
CA THR A 184 8.56 -14.98 4.58
C THR A 184 9.56 -13.90 4.18
N SER A 185 9.12 -12.89 3.42
CA SER A 185 9.93 -11.75 3.03
C SER A 185 10.15 -10.76 4.18
N TRP A 186 9.44 -10.85 5.32
CA TRP A 186 9.62 -9.92 6.45
C TRP A 186 9.51 -10.57 7.84
N VAL A 187 8.68 -11.60 8.03
CA VAL A 187 8.52 -12.29 9.32
C VAL A 187 9.69 -13.22 9.56
N GLY A 188 10.28 -13.16 10.76
CA GLY A 188 11.40 -14.03 11.13
C GLY A 188 12.58 -13.92 10.17
N ILE A 189 12.70 -12.80 9.45
CA ILE A 189 13.77 -12.57 8.47
C ILE A 189 15.16 -12.60 9.12
N ASP A 190 15.20 -12.40 10.44
CA ASP A 190 16.37 -12.41 11.32
C ASP A 190 16.66 -13.78 11.93
N GLY A 191 15.68 -14.69 11.89
CA GLY A 191 15.77 -15.99 12.52
C GLY A 191 16.48 -17.00 11.63
N ASP A 192 17.34 -17.81 12.27
CA ASP A 192 17.91 -19.01 11.68
C ASP A 192 16.88 -20.14 11.55
N ILE A 193 15.73 -19.99 12.22
CA ILE A 193 14.61 -20.94 12.21
C ILE A 193 13.57 -20.50 11.18
N ALA A 194 13.00 -21.47 10.45
CA ALA A 194 11.85 -21.22 9.60
C ALA A 194 10.61 -20.92 10.46
N VAL A 195 10.10 -19.70 10.36
CA VAL A 195 8.85 -19.28 11.00
C VAL A 195 7.64 -19.86 10.25
N ARG A 196 6.59 -20.25 10.97
CA ARG A 196 5.35 -20.81 10.39
C ARG A 196 4.09 -20.01 10.74
N SER A 197 4.22 -18.96 11.55
CA SER A 197 3.15 -18.02 11.88
C SER A 197 3.69 -16.62 12.19
N GLU A 198 2.89 -15.56 11.99
CA GLU A 198 3.29 -14.20 12.43
C GLU A 198 3.42 -14.09 13.96
N THR A 199 2.82 -15.01 14.71
CA THR A 199 2.87 -15.06 16.18
C THR A 199 4.09 -15.79 16.74
N ASP A 200 4.91 -16.43 15.90
CA ASP A 200 6.14 -17.10 16.35
C ASP A 200 7.32 -16.11 16.52
N MET A 201 7.06 -14.80 16.38
CA MET A 201 8.05 -13.72 16.52
C MET A 201 8.20 -13.24 17.97
#